data_AF-A0A496PXR2-F1
#
_entry.id   AF-A0A496PXR2-F1
#
_cell.length_a   1.000
_cell.length_b   1.000
_cell.length_c   1.000
_cell.angle_alpha   90.00
_cell.angle_beta   90.00
_cell.angle_gamma   90.00
#
_symmetry.space_group_name_H-M   'P 1'
#
loop_
_entity.id
_entity.type
_entity.pdbx_description
1 polymer ?
#
loop_
_entity_poly.entity_id
_entity_poly.type
_entity_poly.pdbx_seq_one_letter_code
_entity_poly.pdbx_strand_id
1 'polypeptide(L)' 'PANPMRGVFSTRSPVRPNLIALTLCRIVGIEENRIEIESIDAFPGTPILDIKPYLEGRDRPQEE' A
#
# COMPACT_ATOMS: atom_id res chain seq x y z
N PRO A 1 7.68 -18.46 -7.78
CA PRO A 1 9.08 -18.17 -7.40
C PRO A 1 9.40 -18.74 -6.02
N ALA A 2 10.45 -19.57 -5.91
CA ALA A 2 10.92 -20.09 -4.64
C ALA A 2 11.71 -18.99 -3.91
N ASN A 3 10.99 -18.02 -3.35
CA ASN A 3 11.61 -17.07 -2.44
C ASN A 3 12.10 -17.87 -1.22
N PRO A 4 13.38 -17.73 -0.81
CA PRO A 4 13.87 -18.39 0.38
C PRO A 4 13.08 -17.91 1.60
N MET A 5 12.93 -18.77 2.61
CA MET A 5 12.29 -18.39 3.86
C MET A 5 13.01 -17.19 4.48
N ARG A 6 12.26 -16.16 4.85
CA ARG A 6 12.77 -14.95 5.51
C ARG A 6 11.82 -14.49 6.62
N GLY A 7 12.35 -13.74 7.58
CA GLY A 7 11.54 -13.12 8.62
C GLY A 7 10.57 -12.10 8.02
N VAL A 8 9.34 -12.07 8.53
CA VAL A 8 8.23 -11.31 7.91
C VAL A 8 8.53 -9.82 7.71
N PHE A 9 9.24 -9.18 8.65
CA PHE A 9 9.58 -7.75 8.58
C PHE A 9 10.63 -7.40 7.52
N SER A 10 11.33 -8.41 6.97
CA SER A 10 12.21 -8.24 5.81
C SER A 10 11.48 -8.43 4.47
N THR A 11 10.14 -8.55 4.51
CA THR A 11 9.30 -8.87 3.34
C THR A 11 8.07 -7.96 3.29
N ARG A 12 7.26 -8.12 2.24
CA ARG A 12 5.91 -7.56 2.14
C ARG A 12 4.81 -8.63 2.25
N SER A 13 5.07 -9.76 2.93
CA SER A 13 4.07 -10.83 3.12
C SER A 13 2.78 -10.29 3.73
N PRO A 14 1.58 -10.60 3.19
CA PRO A 14 0.31 -10.16 3.77
C PRO A 14 0.04 -10.82 5.12
N VAL A 15 0.69 -11.95 5.42
CA VAL A 15 0.60 -12.65 6.70
C VAL A 15 1.67 -12.11 7.64
N ARG A 16 1.29 -11.16 8.49
CA ARG A 16 2.15 -10.43 9.44
C ARG A 16 1.39 -10.19 10.75
N PRO A 17 2.06 -9.89 11.88
CA PRO A 17 1.38 -9.74 13.18
C PRO A 17 0.24 -8.72 13.18
N ASN A 18 0.41 -7.61 12.45
CA ASN A 18 -0.65 -6.62 12.21
C ASN A 18 -0.95 -6.57 10.71
N LEU A 19 -2.12 -7.05 10.30
CA LEU A 19 -2.53 -7.25 8.89
C LEU A 19 -2.84 -5.94 8.13
N ILE A 20 -1.96 -4.95 8.25
CA ILE A 20 -2.08 -3.63 7.64
C ILE A 20 -1.16 -3.57 6.44
N ALA A 21 -1.73 -3.43 5.25
CA ALA A 21 -0.98 -3.20 4.01
C ALA A 21 -0.85 -1.70 3.72
N LEU A 22 0.19 -1.35 2.96
CA LEU A 22 0.46 0.01 2.49
C LEU A 22 0.67 -0.05 0.99
N THR A 23 -0.11 0.75 0.26
CA THR A 23 -0.01 0.88 -1.19
C THR A 23 0.00 2.36 -1.56
N LEU A 24 1.06 2.78 -2.25
CA LEU A 24 1.05 4.07 -2.96
C LEU A 24 0.26 3.88 -4.26
N CYS A 25 -0.78 4.68 -4.46
CA CYS A 25 -1.62 4.62 -5.65
C CYS A 25 -1.90 6.02 -6.19
N ARG A 26 -2.21 6.10 -7.48
CA ARG A 26 -2.56 7.35 -8.15
C ARG A 26 -4.07 7.50 -8.18
N ILE A 27 -4.56 8.65 -7.73
CA ILE A 27 -5.96 9.04 -7.89
C ILE A 27 -6.20 9.37 -9.37
N VAL A 28 -7.26 8.79 -9.94
CA VAL A 28 -7.70 9.05 -11.32
C VAL A 28 -9.02 9.81 -11.37
N GLY A 29 -9.80 9.81 -10.28
CA GLY A 29 -11.06 10.53 -10.18
C GLY A 29 -11.53 10.64 -8.74
N ILE A 30 -12.36 11.65 -8.45
CA ILE A 30 -13.01 11.83 -7.15
C ILE A 30 -14.47 12.21 -7.41
N GLU A 31 -15.39 11.44 -6.86
CA GLU A 31 -16.83 11.66 -6.94
C GLU A 31 -17.43 11.55 -5.54
N GLU A 32 -17.83 12.68 -4.96
CA GLU A 32 -18.35 12.76 -3.59
C GLU A 32 -17.42 12.10 -2.56
N ASN A 33 -17.81 10.94 -2.03
CA ASN A 33 -17.07 10.15 -1.05
C ASN A 33 -16.34 8.94 -1.66
N ARG A 34 -16.26 8.87 -3.00
CA ARG A 34 -15.57 7.82 -3.74
C ARG A 34 -14.31 8.37 -4.37
N ILE A 35 -13.21 7.65 -4.18
CA ILE A 35 -11.92 7.93 -4.82
C ILE A 35 -11.67 6.79 -5.79
N GLU A 36 -11.59 7.13 -7.07
CA GLU A 36 -11.16 6.20 -8.10
C GLU A 36 -9.63 6.26 -8.19
N ILE A 37 -9.00 5.09 -8.17
CA ILE A 37 -7.55 4.93 -8.16
C ILE A 37 -7.12 3.99 -9.29
N GLU A 38 -5.85 4.06 -9.67
CA GLU A 38 -5.23 2.98 -10.44
C GLU A 38 -5.30 1.65 -9.70
N SER A 39 -5.20 0.56 -10.46
CA SER A 39 -5.24 -0.81 -9.95
C SER A 39 -4.23 -1.05 -8.82
N ILE A 40 -4.71 -1.65 -7.74
CA ILE A 40 -3.90 -2.12 -6.60
C ILE A 40 -4.11 -3.63 -6.38
N ASP A 41 -3.39 -4.21 -5.43
CA ASP A 41 -3.43 -5.64 -5.08
C ASP A 41 -4.45 -6.01 -3.98
N ALA A 42 -5.28 -5.06 -3.53
CA ALA A 42 -6.34 -5.32 -2.57
C ALA A 42 -7.51 -6.08 -3.22
N PHE A 43 -8.08 -7.05 -2.50
CA PHE A 43 -9.30 -7.72 -2.93
C PHE A 43 -10.53 -6.82 -2.77
N PRO A 44 -11.59 -7.02 -3.58
CA PRO A 44 -12.88 -6.34 -3.38
C PRO A 44 -13.40 -6.49 -1.95
N GLY A 45 -13.81 -5.37 -1.33
CA GLY A 45 -14.30 -5.34 0.04
C GLY A 45 -13.23 -5.34 1.13
N THR A 46 -11.93 -5.30 0.77
CA THR A 46 -10.84 -5.08 1.74
C THR A 46 -11.06 -3.77 2.48
N PRO A 47 -11.10 -3.75 3.84
CA PRO A 47 -11.32 -2.53 4.59
C PRO A 47 -10.19 -1.51 4.42
N ILE A 48 -10.56 -0.24 4.29
CA ILE A 48 -9.61 0.88 4.31
C ILE A 48 -9.49 1.40 5.74
N LEU A 49 -8.26 1.48 6.23
CA LEU A 49 -7.97 1.98 7.58
C LEU A 49 -7.64 3.47 7.58
N ASP A 50 -6.93 3.95 6.55
CA ASP A 50 -6.38 5.30 6.51
C ASP A 50 -6.02 5.70 5.07
N ILE A 51 -6.02 7.00 4.81
CA ILE A 51 -5.64 7.61 3.53
C ILE A 51 -4.78 8.84 3.85
N LYS A 52 -3.58 8.88 3.27
CA LYS A 52 -2.64 10.00 3.43
C LYS A 52 -2.10 10.47 2.07
N PRO A 53 -1.88 11.79 1.89
CA PRO A 53 -1.23 12.27 0.69
C PRO A 53 0.22 11.78 0.64
N TYR A 54 0.66 11.37 -0.55
CA TYR A 54 2.08 11.12 -0.80
C TYR A 54 2.83 12.45 -0.82
N LEU A 55 3.90 12.53 -0.03
CA LEU A 55 4.77 13.68 0.06
C LEU A 55 6.16 13.30 -0.45
N GLU A 56 6.51 13.74 -1.66
CA GLU A 56 7.76 13.36 -2.31
C GLU A 56 9.00 13.56 -1.42
N GLY A 57 9.09 14.69 -0.72
CA GLY A 57 10.22 14.99 0.18
C GLY A 57 10.25 14.18 1.49
N ARG A 58 9.25 13.34 1.80
CA ARG A 58 9.20 12.51 3.01
C ARG A 58 9.08 11.02 2.74
N ASP A 59 8.30 10.65 1.73
CA ASP A 59 7.97 9.26 1.44
C ASP A 59 8.90 8.63 0.40
N ARG A 60 9.59 9.46 -0.41
CA ARG A 60 10.67 8.98 -1.27
C ARG A 60 11.95 8.81 -0.42
N PRO A 61 12.63 7.66 -0.48
CA PRO A 61 13.96 7.52 0.10
C PRO A 61 14.89 8.59 -0.48
N GLN A 62 15.71 9.21 0.36
CA GLN A 62 16.79 10.07 -0.12
C GLN A 62 17.80 9.20 -0.86
N GLU A 63 18.17 9.62 -2.07
CA GLU A 63 19.31 9.03 -2.78
C GLU A 63 20.58 9.50 -2.05
N GLU A 64 21.51 8.58 -1.79
CA GLU A 64 22.84 8.90 -1.20
C GLU A 64 23.70 9.73 -2.15
#